data_AF-A0A9P7J965-F1
#
_entry.id   AF-A0A9P7J965-F1
#
_cell.length_a   1.000
_cell.length_b   1.000
_cell.length_c   1.000
_cell.angle_alpha   90.00
_cell.angle_beta   90.00
_cell.angle_gamma   90.00
#
_symmetry.space_group_name_H-M   'P 1'
#
loop_
_entity.id
_entity.type
_entity.pdbx_description
1 polymer ?
#
loop_
_entity_poly.entity_id
_entity_poly.type
_entity_poly.pdbx_seq_one_letter_code
_entity_poly.pdbx_strand_id
1 'polypeptide(L)'
;SEAIRNAINRYNVQAVALNPLRQKVSWKDIADYSFLGEFDLLRHSRTDIRNSDWATPAHREATTKYFKLCRAREEITRLNVEVRRLRMAIHDEELHTSTVIQDLYVSNPQLGNELRRQWRSCMAINAIHSFRLDRIPGFSG
;
A
#
# COMPACT_ATOMS: atom_id res chain seq x y z
N SER A 1 -28.38 -6.55 -1.02
CA SER A 1 -28.61 -7.96 -0.69
C SER A 1 -29.95 -8.11 0.01
N GLU A 2 -30.87 -8.90 -0.56
CA GLU A 2 -32.20 -9.17 0.01
C GLU A 2 -32.10 -9.96 1.32
N ALA A 3 -31.14 -10.88 1.41
CA ALA A 3 -30.86 -11.66 2.62
C ALA A 3 -30.55 -10.75 3.83
N ILE A 4 -29.70 -9.74 3.65
CA ILE A 4 -29.34 -8.81 4.73
C ILE A 4 -30.54 -7.92 5.12
N ARG A 5 -31.35 -7.46 4.14
CA ARG A 5 -32.59 -6.70 4.43
C ARG A 5 -33.58 -7.53 5.25
N ASN A 6 -33.76 -8.80 4.90
CA ASN A 6 -34.62 -9.72 5.64
C ASN A 6 -34.09 -10.00 7.05
N ALA A 7 -32.77 -10.13 7.22
CA ALA A 7 -32.15 -10.27 8.53
C ALA A 7 -32.37 -9.04 9.42
N ILE A 8 -32.22 -7.82 8.88
CA ILE A 8 -32.50 -6.57 9.58
C ILE A 8 -33.94 -6.52 10.07
N ASN A 9 -34.90 -6.85 9.19
CA ASN A 9 -36.33 -6.86 9.55
C ASN A 9 -36.60 -7.85 10.68
N ARG A 10 -36.08 -9.08 10.59
CA ARG A 10 -36.21 -10.09 11.64
C ARG A 10 -35.61 -9.62 12.96
N TYR A 11 -34.40 -9.06 12.94
CA TYR A 11 -33.77 -8.50 14.14
C TYR A 11 -34.63 -7.39 14.75
N ASN A 12 -35.08 -6.42 13.96
CA ASN A 12 -35.86 -5.28 14.45
C ASN A 12 -37.20 -5.66 15.06
N VAL A 13 -37.84 -6.72 14.55
CA VAL A 13 -39.08 -7.28 15.15
C VAL A 13 -38.77 -7.85 16.53
N GLN A 14 -37.70 -8.65 16.66
CA GLN A 14 -37.33 -9.25 17.94
C GLN A 14 -36.79 -8.22 18.94
N ALA A 15 -36.04 -7.21 18.47
CA ALA A 15 -35.45 -6.16 19.29
C ALA A 15 -36.49 -5.40 20.14
N VAL A 16 -37.69 -5.19 19.59
CA VAL A 16 -38.81 -4.51 20.26
C VAL A 16 -39.60 -5.47 21.17
N ALA A 17 -39.48 -6.77 20.98
CA ALA A 17 -40.14 -7.77 21.83
C ALA A 17 -39.35 -8.08 23.12
N LEU A 18 -38.09 -7.63 23.23
CA LEU A 18 -37.22 -7.87 24.38
C LEU A 18 -37.46 -6.87 25.52
N ASN A 19 -37.19 -7.32 26.76
CA ASN A 19 -37.13 -6.46 27.95
C ASN A 19 -35.73 -6.55 28.60
N PRO A 20 -34.92 -5.48 28.60
CA PRO A 20 -35.21 -4.15 28.06
C PRO A 20 -35.24 -4.11 26.52
N LEU A 21 -35.99 -3.15 25.99
CA LEU A 21 -36.09 -2.89 24.56
C LEU A 21 -34.70 -2.65 23.95
N ARG A 22 -34.42 -3.28 22.81
CA ARG A 22 -33.17 -3.07 22.05
C ARG A 22 -33.38 -2.05 20.94
N GLN A 23 -32.32 -1.31 20.60
CA GLN A 23 -32.33 -0.34 19.50
C GLN A 23 -32.48 -1.05 18.15
N LYS A 24 -33.30 -0.49 17.26
CA LYS A 24 -33.43 -0.93 15.87
C LYS A 24 -32.20 -0.55 15.06
N VAL A 25 -31.90 -1.36 14.05
CA VAL A 25 -30.76 -1.17 13.15
C VAL A 25 -31.29 -0.93 11.73
N SER A 26 -30.73 0.03 11.03
CA SER A 26 -31.02 0.31 9.62
C SER A 26 -29.95 -0.27 8.70
N TRP A 27 -30.24 -0.29 7.39
CA TRP A 27 -29.23 -0.64 6.39
C TRP A 27 -28.03 0.31 6.43
N LYS A 28 -28.27 1.60 6.64
CA LYS A 28 -27.24 2.63 6.71
C LYS A 28 -26.29 2.34 7.87
N ASP A 29 -26.83 1.99 9.05
CA ASP A 29 -26.00 1.66 10.21
C ASP A 29 -25.08 0.47 9.91
N ILE A 30 -25.59 -0.58 9.27
CA ILE A 30 -24.77 -1.75 8.92
C ILE A 30 -23.67 -1.40 7.91
N ALA A 31 -23.98 -0.55 6.92
CA ALA A 31 -22.99 -0.09 5.97
C ALA A 31 -21.91 0.75 6.65
N ASP A 32 -22.31 1.70 7.49
CA ASP A 32 -21.42 2.64 8.19
C ASP A 32 -20.50 1.90 9.20
N TYR A 33 -20.97 0.81 9.80
CA TYR A 33 -20.19 -0.03 10.75
C TYR A 33 -19.55 -1.27 10.12
N SER A 34 -19.63 -1.45 8.79
CA SER A 34 -19.08 -2.64 8.11
C SER A 34 -17.58 -2.87 8.39
N PHE A 35 -16.82 -1.79 8.60
CA PHE A 35 -15.40 -1.84 8.96
C PHE A 35 -15.13 -2.54 10.30
N LEU A 36 -16.09 -2.54 11.23
CA LEU A 36 -15.94 -3.29 12.50
C LEU A 36 -15.91 -4.80 12.25
N GLY A 37 -16.56 -5.25 11.18
CA GLY A 37 -16.52 -6.64 10.74
C GLY A 37 -15.14 -7.10 10.25
N GLU A 38 -14.21 -6.18 9.98
CA GLU A 38 -12.82 -6.52 9.61
C GLU A 38 -12.00 -7.03 10.79
N PHE A 39 -12.47 -6.83 12.03
CA PHE A 39 -11.77 -7.24 13.24
C PHE A 39 -12.38 -8.52 13.80
N ASP A 40 -11.87 -9.67 13.38
CA ASP A 40 -12.35 -10.99 13.85
C ASP A 40 -12.30 -11.14 15.38
N LEU A 41 -11.36 -10.46 16.04
CA LEU A 41 -11.26 -10.40 17.50
C LEU A 41 -12.55 -9.87 18.16
N LEU A 42 -13.24 -8.92 17.50
CA LEU A 42 -14.48 -8.34 18.03
C LEU A 42 -15.63 -9.34 18.03
N ARG A 43 -15.61 -10.32 17.13
CA ARG A 43 -16.62 -11.37 17.08
C ARG A 43 -16.60 -12.24 18.34
N HIS A 44 -15.43 -12.39 18.95
CA HIS A 44 -15.23 -13.18 20.16
C HIS A 44 -15.27 -12.35 21.44
N SER A 45 -14.97 -11.05 21.37
CA SER A 45 -15.13 -10.15 22.50
C SER A 45 -16.62 -9.84 22.69
N ARG A 46 -17.23 -10.34 23.77
CA ARG A 46 -18.63 -9.98 24.15
C ARG A 46 -18.76 -8.55 24.69
N THR A 47 -17.82 -7.68 24.34
CA THR A 47 -17.71 -6.31 24.83
C THR A 47 -18.47 -5.38 23.91
N ASP A 48 -19.34 -4.53 24.47
CA ASP A 48 -20.01 -3.50 23.70
C ASP A 48 -19.04 -2.35 23.39
N ILE A 49 -18.64 -2.24 22.13
CA ILE A 49 -17.67 -1.23 21.67
C ILE A 49 -18.33 0.02 21.09
N ARG A 50 -19.66 0.09 21.03
CA ARG A 50 -20.39 1.19 20.35
C ARG A 50 -20.10 2.57 20.94
N ASN A 51 -19.74 2.61 22.23
CA ASN A 51 -19.37 3.84 22.93
C ASN A 51 -17.86 4.16 22.85
N SER A 52 -17.07 3.35 22.13
CA SER A 52 -15.65 3.59 21.96
C SER A 52 -15.43 4.61 20.84
N ASP A 53 -14.60 5.62 21.09
CA ASP A 53 -14.34 6.68 20.10
C ASP A 53 -13.80 6.15 18.77
N TRP A 54 -13.01 5.07 18.79
CA TRP A 54 -12.47 4.45 17.58
C TRP A 54 -13.51 3.68 16.76
N ALA A 55 -14.64 3.29 17.36
CA ALA A 55 -15.73 2.59 16.70
C ALA A 55 -16.66 3.54 15.94
N THR A 56 -16.57 4.85 16.19
CA THR A 56 -17.34 5.87 15.48
C THR A 56 -16.85 6.02 14.03
N PRO A 57 -17.72 5.89 13.01
CA PRO A 57 -17.30 5.94 11.60
C PRO A 57 -16.56 7.23 11.22
N ALA A 58 -17.03 8.38 11.70
CA ALA A 58 -16.39 9.67 11.44
C ALA A 58 -14.97 9.75 12.02
N HIS A 59 -14.77 9.23 13.24
CA HIS A 59 -13.44 9.19 13.86
C HIS A 59 -12.51 8.21 13.13
N ARG A 60 -13.04 7.05 12.70
CA ARG A 60 -12.27 6.09 11.89
C ARG A 60 -11.83 6.69 10.56
N GLU A 61 -12.70 7.43 9.89
CA GLU A 61 -12.37 8.12 8.64
C GLU A 61 -11.30 9.20 8.87
N ALA A 62 -11.47 10.05 9.88
CA ALA A 62 -10.51 11.09 10.24
C ALA A 62 -9.13 10.48 10.58
N THR A 63 -9.12 9.42 11.39
CA THR A 63 -7.91 8.67 11.77
C THR A 63 -7.22 8.08 10.56
N THR A 64 -7.98 7.49 9.63
CA THR A 64 -7.43 6.94 8.38
C THR A 64 -6.79 8.03 7.53
N LYS A 65 -7.44 9.19 7.37
CA LYS A 65 -6.89 10.34 6.64
C LYS A 65 -5.63 10.88 7.31
N TYR A 66 -5.65 11.03 8.64
CA TYR A 66 -4.51 11.47 9.43
C TYR A 66 -3.30 10.57 9.24
N PHE A 67 -3.47 9.25 9.41
CA PHE A 67 -2.35 8.32 9.23
C PHE A 67 -1.88 8.24 7.77
N LYS A 68 -2.78 8.34 6.78
CA LYS A 68 -2.38 8.47 5.38
C LYS A 68 -1.48 9.69 5.16
N LEU A 69 -1.81 10.82 5.79
CA LEU A 69 -0.99 12.03 5.73
C LEU A 69 0.38 11.84 6.41
N CYS A 70 0.42 11.23 7.60
CA CYS A 70 1.68 10.90 8.27
C CYS A 70 2.56 10.00 7.41
N ARG A 71 1.99 8.92 6.86
CA ARG A 71 2.71 8.00 5.96
C ARG A 71 3.16 8.68 4.68
N ALA A 72 2.36 9.57 4.10
CA ALA A 72 2.77 10.32 2.91
C ALA A 72 4.03 11.17 3.18
N ARG A 73 4.14 11.77 4.37
CA ARG A 73 5.34 12.54 4.77
C ARG A 73 6.57 11.64 4.92
N GLU A 74 6.41 10.49 5.55
CA GLU A 74 7.48 9.48 5.66
C GLU A 74 7.92 8.97 4.28
N GLU A 75 6.96 8.71 3.40
CA GLU A 75 7.21 8.18 2.07
C GLU A 75 7.97 9.17 1.18
N ILE A 76 7.77 10.48 1.35
CA ILE A 76 8.58 11.51 0.69
C ILE A 76 10.06 11.38 1.10
N THR A 77 10.33 11.24 2.40
CA THR A 77 11.71 11.06 2.90
C THR A 77 12.32 9.76 2.38
N ARG A 78 11.56 8.66 2.42
CA ARG A 78 11.99 7.36 1.91
C ARG A 78 12.29 7.40 0.42
N LEU A 79 11.43 8.06 -0.36
CA LEU A 79 11.59 8.19 -1.80
C LEU A 79 12.89 8.90 -2.14
N ASN A 80 13.27 9.98 -1.44
CA ASN A 80 14.56 10.64 -1.67
C ASN A 80 15.77 9.70 -1.47
N VAL A 81 15.72 8.83 -0.45
CA VAL A 81 16.77 7.83 -0.21
C VAL A 81 16.80 6.78 -1.32
N GLU A 82 15.64 6.26 -1.72
CA GLU A 82 15.55 5.22 -2.74
C GLU A 82 15.90 5.73 -4.15
N VAL A 83 15.55 6.97 -4.49
CA VAL A 83 15.97 7.62 -5.75
C VAL A 83 17.49 7.66 -5.85
N ARG A 84 18.16 8.09 -4.77
CA ARG A 84 19.63 8.11 -4.72
C ARG A 84 20.22 6.71 -4.80
N ARG A 85 19.66 5.74 -4.07
CA ARG A 85 20.12 4.34 -4.10
C ARG A 85 20.01 3.75 -5.51
N LEU A 86 18.90 3.96 -6.18
CA LEU A 86 18.69 3.47 -7.54
C LEU A 86 19.68 4.11 -8.52
N ARG A 87 19.94 5.41 -8.43
CA ARG A 87 20.96 6.09 -9.25
C ARG A 87 22.36 5.50 -9.03
N MET A 88 22.76 5.29 -7.77
CA MET A 88 24.06 4.70 -7.45
C MET A 88 24.14 3.26 -7.96
N ALA A 89 23.11 2.45 -7.75
CA ALA A 89 23.07 1.07 -8.24
C ALA A 89 23.22 1.01 -9.77
N ILE A 90 22.51 1.86 -10.51
CA ILE A 90 22.65 1.96 -11.98
C ILE A 90 24.08 2.33 -12.39
N HIS A 91 24.66 3.33 -11.73
CA HIS A 91 26.02 3.80 -12.03
C HIS A 91 27.08 2.74 -11.75
N ASP A 92 27.03 2.12 -10.56
CA ASP A 92 27.98 1.10 -10.13
C ASP A 92 27.89 -0.15 -11.02
N GLU A 93 26.67 -0.56 -11.38
CA GLU A 93 26.43 -1.68 -12.30
C GLU A 93 26.95 -1.38 -13.71
N GLU A 94 26.75 -0.16 -14.22
CA GLU A 94 27.28 0.26 -15.53
C GLU A 94 28.81 0.27 -15.55
N LEU A 95 29.45 0.83 -14.52
CA LEU A 95 30.91 0.83 -14.39
C LEU A 95 31.45 -0.61 -14.32
N HIS A 96 30.91 -1.41 -13.41
CA HIS A 96 31.36 -2.79 -13.22
C HIS A 96 31.22 -3.62 -14.49
N THR A 97 30.04 -3.58 -15.12
CA THR A 97 29.76 -4.35 -16.33
C THR A 97 30.63 -3.88 -17.50
N SER A 98 30.89 -2.57 -17.61
CA SER A 98 31.79 -2.02 -18.63
C SER A 98 33.21 -2.53 -18.44
N THR A 99 33.73 -2.55 -17.21
CA THR A 99 35.05 -3.11 -16.90
C THR A 99 35.13 -4.59 -17.27
N VAL A 100 34.14 -5.39 -16.84
CA VAL A 100 34.09 -6.83 -17.16
C VAL A 100 34.06 -7.07 -18.68
N ILE A 101 33.29 -6.27 -19.44
CA ILE A 101 33.25 -6.36 -20.90
C ILE A 101 34.63 -6.06 -21.51
N GLN A 102 35.36 -5.06 -21.01
CA GLN A 102 36.71 -4.75 -21.50
C GLN A 102 37.70 -5.88 -21.21
N ASP A 103 37.67 -6.44 -20.00
CA ASP A 103 38.52 -7.57 -19.63
C ASP A 103 38.21 -8.81 -20.48
N LEU A 104 36.93 -9.03 -20.79
CA LEU A 104 36.49 -10.09 -21.69
C LEU A 104 36.91 -9.83 -23.13
N TYR A 105 36.98 -8.58 -23.60
CA TYR A 105 37.49 -8.31 -24.94
C TYR A 105 38.97 -8.69 -25.11
N VAL A 106 39.76 -8.66 -24.03
CA VAL A 106 41.16 -9.12 -24.05
C VAL A 106 41.26 -10.64 -23.93
N SER A 107 40.46 -11.25 -23.05
CA SER A 107 40.58 -12.68 -22.70
C SER A 107 39.71 -13.62 -23.56
N ASN A 108 38.47 -13.24 -23.85
CA ASN A 108 37.51 -14.00 -24.66
C ASN A 108 36.53 -13.07 -25.40
N PRO A 109 36.89 -12.59 -26.60
CA PRO A 109 36.08 -11.61 -27.34
C PRO A 109 34.65 -12.07 -27.66
N GLN A 110 34.43 -13.37 -27.85
CA GLN A 110 33.10 -13.92 -28.14
C GLN A 110 32.17 -13.75 -26.93
N LEU A 111 32.68 -14.07 -25.73
CA LEU A 111 31.93 -13.90 -24.49
C LEU A 111 31.68 -12.42 -24.17
N GLY A 112 32.67 -11.55 -24.41
CA GLY A 112 32.50 -10.10 -24.27
C GLY A 112 31.40 -9.53 -25.17
N ASN A 113 31.32 -10.02 -26.42
CA ASN A 113 30.26 -9.62 -27.35
C ASN A 113 28.86 -10.07 -26.91
N GLU A 114 28.71 -11.31 -26.45
CA GLU A 114 27.41 -11.80 -25.96
C GLU A 114 26.99 -11.09 -24.67
N LEU A 115 27.90 -10.88 -23.71
CA LEU A 115 27.60 -10.13 -22.49
C LEU A 115 27.15 -8.70 -22.82
N ARG A 116 27.88 -8.01 -23.69
CA ARG A 116 27.49 -6.66 -24.15
C ARG A 116 26.12 -6.66 -24.82
N ARG A 117 25.83 -7.67 -25.65
CA ARG A 117 24.53 -7.81 -26.31
C ARG A 117 23.40 -7.99 -25.30
N GLN A 118 23.57 -8.85 -24.30
CA GLN A 118 22.57 -9.06 -23.25
C GLN A 118 22.39 -7.81 -22.38
N TRP A 119 23.49 -7.12 -22.05
CA TRP A 119 23.49 -5.93 -21.20
C TRP A 119 22.75 -4.72 -21.81
N ARG A 120 22.62 -4.65 -23.14
CA ARG A 120 21.88 -3.55 -23.83
C ARG A 120 20.44 -3.40 -23.34
N SER A 121 19.76 -4.49 -23.02
CA SER A 121 18.38 -4.44 -22.50
C SER A 121 18.33 -3.76 -21.14
N CYS A 122 19.26 -4.10 -20.25
CA CYS A 122 19.38 -3.48 -18.93
C CYS A 122 19.72 -1.99 -19.04
N MET A 123 20.65 -1.62 -19.93
CA MET A 123 20.97 -0.20 -20.20
C MET A 123 19.74 0.60 -20.65
N ALA A 124 18.93 0.04 -21.55
CA ALA A 124 17.72 0.71 -22.03
C ALA A 124 16.70 0.91 -20.89
N ILE A 125 16.54 -0.07 -20.02
CA ILE A 125 15.68 0.00 -18.83
C ILE A 125 16.23 1.05 -17.84
N ASN A 126 17.53 1.03 -17.57
CA ASN A 126 18.20 1.97 -16.68
C ASN A 126 18.13 3.41 -17.20
N ALA A 127 18.17 3.61 -18.52
CA ALA A 127 17.94 4.92 -19.14
C ALA A 127 16.50 5.42 -18.90
N ILE A 128 15.48 4.55 -19.02
CA ILE A 128 14.09 4.89 -18.70
C ILE A 128 13.94 5.24 -17.22
N HIS A 129 14.57 4.45 -16.33
CA HIS A 129 14.55 4.73 -14.90
C HIS A 129 15.17 6.09 -14.59
N SER A 130 16.38 6.36 -15.08
CA SER A 130 17.07 7.65 -14.89
C SER A 130 16.22 8.81 -15.37
N PHE A 131 15.67 8.72 -16.59
CA PHE A 131 14.78 9.74 -17.14
C PHE A 131 13.52 10.00 -16.29
N ARG A 132 12.92 8.94 -15.71
CA ARG A 132 11.77 9.08 -14.82
C ARG A 132 12.16 9.71 -13.49
N LEU A 133 13.31 9.34 -12.94
CA LEU A 133 13.84 9.90 -11.70
C LEU A 133 14.10 11.41 -11.83
N ASP A 134 14.61 11.85 -12.97
CA ASP A 134 14.88 13.28 -13.24
C ASP A 134 13.62 14.15 -13.28
N ARG A 135 12.44 13.52 -13.44
CA ARG A 135 11.14 14.19 -13.51
C ARG A 135 10.41 14.22 -12.16
N ILE A 136 11.00 13.71 -11.09
CA ILE A 136 10.38 13.72 -9.76
C ILE A 136 10.49 15.14 -9.19
N PRO A 137 9.35 15.86 -9.03
CA PRO A 137 9.37 17.21 -8.47
C PRO A 137 9.69 17.17 -6.97
N GLY A 138 10.52 18.10 -6.50
CA GLY A 138 10.86 18.20 -5.08
C GLY A 138 11.94 17.22 -4.61
N PHE A 139 12.64 16.54 -5.53
CA PHE A 139 13.87 15.84 -5.20
C PHE A 139 14.94 16.89 -4.81
N SER A 140 15.35 16.85 -3.54
CA SER A 140 16.28 17.83 -2.95
C SER A 140 17.67 17.24 -2.66
N GLY A 141 17.95 16.03 -3.16
CA GLY A 141 19.19 15.28 -2.92
C GLY A 141 19.97 14.98 -4.19
#